data_AF-A0A7S4T228-F1
#
_entry.id   AF-A0A7S4T228-F1
#
_cell.length_a   1.000
_cell.length_b   1.000
_cell.length_c   1.000
_cell.angle_alpha   90.00
_cell.angle_beta   90.00
_cell.angle_gamma   90.00
#
_symmetry.space_group_name_H-M   'P 1'
#
loop_
_entity.id
_entity.type
_entity.pdbx_description
1 polymer ?
#
loop_
_entity_poly.entity_id
_entity_poly.type
_entity_poly.pdbx_seq_one_letter_code
_entity_poly.pdbx_strand_id
1 'polypeptide(L)'
;TVVDAKEYFEYTPGVLRAFVKPCHLDALTFTLQPVLERKMGVKFIWGEVKALNGTEKTATVKFIWGEVKALNGTEKTATVKTMFAGTDEIAYDYCIVCSGCNFGPFKPMGESLWFPTVHEQARTVSDWPHIDERF
;
A
#
# COMPACT_ATOMS: atom_id res chain seq x y z
N THR A 1 -6.13 9.78 -7.75
CA THR A 1 -5.36 9.53 -6.52
C THR A 1 -4.99 8.08 -6.47
N VAL A 2 -3.74 7.75 -6.13
CA VAL A 2 -3.27 6.37 -5.93
C VAL A 2 -2.97 6.20 -4.44
N VAL A 3 -3.42 5.09 -3.87
CA VAL A 3 -3.12 4.69 -2.50
C VAL A 3 -2.38 3.35 -2.56
N ASP A 4 -1.17 3.29 -2.01
CA ASP A 4 -0.38 2.05 -1.94
C ASP A 4 0.30 1.94 -0.58
N ALA A 5 0.44 0.74 -0.04
CA ALA A 5 1.08 0.50 1.25
C ALA A 5 2.61 0.58 1.20
N LYS A 6 3.22 0.48 0.02
CA LYS A 6 4.68 0.58 -0.19
C LYS A 6 5.07 1.98 -0.66
N GLU A 7 6.27 2.44 -0.27
CA GLU A 7 6.81 3.70 -0.84
C GLU A 7 7.41 3.52 -2.23
N TYR A 8 7.65 2.27 -2.63
CA TYR A 8 8.35 1.92 -3.86
C TYR A 8 7.55 0.94 -4.70
N PHE A 9 7.77 1.03 -6.01
CA PHE A 9 7.37 0.03 -6.98
C PHE A 9 8.40 -1.08 -7.02
N GLU A 10 7.95 -2.32 -7.16
CA GLU A 10 8.82 -3.47 -7.41
C GLU A 10 8.43 -4.18 -8.70
N TYR A 11 9.41 -4.40 -9.57
CA TYR A 11 9.25 -5.31 -10.70
C TYR A 11 9.39 -6.77 -10.25
N THR A 12 8.33 -7.31 -9.66
CA THR A 12 8.25 -8.67 -9.11
C THR A 12 8.79 -9.78 -10.03
N PRO A 13 8.54 -9.79 -11.36
CA PRO A 13 9.10 -10.83 -12.24
C PRO A 13 10.64 -10.89 -12.23
N GLY A 14 11.31 -9.81 -11.85
CA GLY A 14 12.77 -9.72 -11.76
C GLY A 14 13.34 -9.94 -10.37
N VAL A 15 12.53 -10.05 -9.31
CA VAL A 15 12.99 -10.02 -7.91
C VAL A 15 14.01 -11.11 -7.58
N LEU A 16 13.87 -12.31 -8.18
CA LEU A 16 14.82 -13.42 -8.03
C LEU A 16 16.25 -13.07 -8.50
N ARG A 17 16.41 -12.08 -9.39
CA ARG A 17 17.74 -11.62 -9.84
C ARG A 17 18.50 -10.89 -8.75
N ALA A 18 17.80 -10.19 -7.85
CA ALA A 18 18.41 -9.51 -6.72
C ALA A 18 18.94 -10.51 -5.68
N PHE A 19 18.38 -11.71 -5.57
CA PHE A 19 18.91 -12.75 -4.67
C PHE A 19 20.29 -13.25 -5.11
N VAL A 20 20.45 -13.53 -6.41
CA VAL A 20 21.75 -13.99 -6.94
C VAL A 20 22.76 -12.85 -7.00
N LYS A 21 22.29 -11.63 -7.25
CA LYS A 21 23.13 -10.44 -7.37
C LYS A 21 22.40 -9.20 -6.81
N PRO A 22 22.60 -8.88 -5.51
CA PRO A 22 21.86 -7.82 -4.81
C PRO A 22 21.92 -6.45 -5.47
N CYS A 23 23.00 -6.13 -6.18
CA CYS A 23 23.11 -4.86 -6.91
C CYS A 23 22.13 -4.70 -8.08
N HIS A 24 21.33 -5.73 -8.40
CA HIS A 24 20.24 -5.60 -9.37
C HIS A 24 18.97 -4.99 -8.76
N LEU A 25 18.85 -4.87 -7.43
CA LEU A 25 17.66 -4.33 -6.78
C LEU A 25 17.33 -2.91 -7.27
N ASP A 26 18.35 -2.06 -7.41
CA ASP A 26 18.20 -0.68 -7.89
C ASP A 26 17.60 -0.57 -9.31
N ALA A 27 17.76 -1.62 -10.12
CA ALA A 27 17.17 -1.68 -11.47
C ALA A 27 15.74 -2.24 -11.47
N LEU A 28 15.28 -2.78 -10.33
CA LEU A 28 13.98 -3.44 -10.17
C LEU A 28 13.00 -2.60 -9.34
N THR A 29 13.49 -1.65 -8.56
CA THR A 29 12.66 -0.81 -7.70
C THR A 29 12.82 0.69 -8.01
N PHE A 30 11.79 1.46 -7.69
CA PHE A 30 11.86 2.91 -7.66
C PHE A 30 10.81 3.49 -6.72
N THR A 31 11.09 4.64 -6.11
CA THR A 31 10.12 5.35 -5.24
C THR A 31 8.91 5.81 -6.05
N LEU A 32 7.69 5.51 -5.58
CA LEU A 32 6.44 5.80 -6.28
C LEU A 32 6.14 7.30 -6.34
N GLN A 33 6.34 8.03 -5.25
CA GLN A 33 5.92 9.43 -5.12
C GLN A 33 6.49 10.34 -6.23
N PRO A 34 7.81 10.36 -6.54
CA PRO A 34 8.34 11.22 -7.59
C PRO A 34 7.79 10.89 -8.98
N VAL A 35 7.44 9.62 -9.26
CA VAL A 35 6.90 9.21 -10.55
C VAL A 35 5.43 9.59 -10.67
N LEU A 36 4.62 9.23 -9.66
CA LEU A 36 3.18 9.49 -9.67
C LEU A 36 2.87 10.99 -9.63
N GLU A 37 3.51 11.74 -8.73
CA GLU A 37 3.19 13.15 -8.55
C GLU A 37 3.82 14.05 -9.63
N ARG A 38 5.10 13.80 -10.01
CA ARG A 38 5.82 14.71 -10.93
C ARG A 38 5.71 14.33 -12.41
N LYS A 39 5.68 13.03 -12.74
CA LYS A 39 5.63 12.58 -14.15
C LYS A 39 4.21 12.30 -14.61
N MET A 40 3.40 11.65 -13.77
CA MET A 40 2.03 11.26 -14.13
C MET A 40 0.97 12.29 -13.70
N GLY A 41 1.31 13.21 -12.79
CA GLY A 41 0.40 14.25 -12.31
C GLY A 41 -0.73 13.72 -11.41
N VAL A 42 -0.50 12.62 -10.69
CA VAL A 42 -1.49 11.98 -9.82
C VAL A 42 -1.07 12.10 -8.35
N LYS A 43 -1.99 12.56 -7.49
CA LYS A 43 -1.79 12.57 -6.02
C LYS A 43 -1.50 11.15 -5.53
N PHE A 44 -0.36 10.96 -4.88
CA PHE A 44 0.01 9.70 -4.24
C PHE A 44 -0.22 9.77 -2.74
N ILE A 45 -0.70 8.68 -2.17
CA ILE A 45 -0.88 8.52 -0.73
C ILE A 45 -0.26 7.19 -0.35
N TRP A 46 0.74 7.24 0.51
CA TRP A 46 1.43 6.05 0.97
C TRP A 46 0.78 5.49 2.24
N GLY A 47 -0.01 4.42 2.12
CA GLY A 47 -0.37 3.49 3.20
C GLY A 47 -1.48 2.47 2.88
N GLU A 48 -1.95 1.74 3.90
CA GLU A 48 -2.57 0.41 3.74
C GLU A 48 -4.10 0.41 3.90
N VAL A 49 -4.87 -0.05 2.89
CA VAL A 49 -6.34 -0.12 2.92
C VAL A 49 -6.83 -1.25 3.84
N LYS A 50 -7.68 -0.94 4.83
CA LYS A 50 -8.28 -1.85 5.83
C LYS A 50 -9.71 -2.31 5.56
N ALA A 51 -10.55 -1.50 4.92
CA ALA A 51 -11.93 -1.93 4.61
C ALA A 51 -12.43 -1.21 3.36
N LEU A 52 -13.42 -1.78 2.67
CA LEU A 52 -14.14 -1.15 1.56
C LEU A 52 -15.65 -1.38 1.78
N ASN A 53 -16.48 -0.34 1.81
CA ASN A 53 -17.94 -0.47 1.79
C ASN A 53 -18.45 -0.32 0.35
N GLY A 54 -18.97 -1.39 -0.24
CA GLY A 54 -19.47 -1.37 -1.62
C GLY A 54 -20.83 -0.68 -1.80
N THR A 55 -21.68 -0.66 -0.77
CA THR A 55 -23.02 -0.05 -0.82
C THR A 55 -22.93 1.47 -0.73
N GLU A 56 -21.99 1.94 0.08
CA GLU A 56 -21.71 3.36 0.30
C GLU A 56 -20.55 3.88 -0.57
N LYS A 57 -19.90 2.99 -1.33
CA LYS A 57 -18.62 3.23 -2.00
C LYS A 57 -17.65 3.94 -1.06
N THR A 58 -17.14 3.27 -0.01
CA THR A 58 -16.11 3.83 0.91
C THR A 58 -14.89 2.90 1.06
N ALA A 59 -13.72 3.41 1.50
CA ALA A 59 -12.45 2.68 1.72
C ALA A 59 -11.74 3.11 3.04
N THR A 60 -11.78 2.30 4.11
CA THR A 60 -11.02 2.52 5.37
C THR A 60 -9.56 2.12 5.17
N VAL A 61 -8.58 2.91 5.65
CA VAL A 61 -7.13 2.72 5.37
C VAL A 61 -6.30 3.06 6.62
N LYS A 62 -5.41 2.17 7.08
CA LYS A 62 -4.45 2.35 8.20
C LYS A 62 -3.05 2.54 7.61
N PHE A 63 -2.39 3.65 7.89
CA PHE A 63 -1.16 4.02 7.18
C PHE A 63 0.05 4.00 8.11
N ILE A 64 1.22 3.64 7.56
CA ILE A 64 2.47 4.28 7.94
C ILE A 64 2.61 5.47 7.01
N TRP A 65 2.81 6.66 7.56
CA TRP A 65 2.88 7.90 6.79
C TRP A 65 1.51 8.38 6.21
N GLY A 66 0.42 8.32 7.02
CA GLY A 66 -0.75 9.22 6.95
C GLY A 66 -2.19 8.65 7.13
N GLU A 67 -2.77 8.64 8.34
CA GLU A 67 -4.00 7.92 8.81
C GLU A 67 -5.37 8.31 8.18
N VAL A 68 -6.17 7.39 7.59
CA VAL A 68 -7.61 7.67 7.26
C VAL A 68 -8.53 7.32 8.43
N LYS A 69 -9.24 8.30 8.99
CA LYS A 69 -10.01 8.15 10.26
C LYS A 69 -11.45 7.68 10.13
N ALA A 70 -12.16 8.06 9.06
CA ALA A 70 -13.56 7.70 8.83
C ALA A 70 -13.93 7.98 7.36
N LEU A 71 -15.00 7.37 6.86
CA LEU A 71 -15.60 7.74 5.57
C LEU A 71 -17.09 7.96 5.74
N ASN A 72 -17.60 8.97 5.04
CA ASN A 72 -19.02 9.26 5.00
C ASN A 72 -19.60 8.85 3.64
N GLY A 73 -20.40 7.79 3.63
CA GLY A 73 -21.07 7.26 2.44
C GLY A 73 -22.07 8.20 1.77
N THR A 74 -22.57 9.21 2.50
CA THR A 74 -23.50 10.20 1.95
C THR A 74 -22.79 11.25 1.08
N GLU A 75 -21.51 11.51 1.39
CA GLU A 75 -20.73 12.60 0.80
C GLU A 75 -19.63 12.09 -0.16
N LYS A 76 -19.43 10.76 -0.24
CA LYS A 76 -18.37 10.09 -1.03
C LYS A 76 -16.95 10.52 -0.65
N THR A 77 -16.68 10.85 0.62
CA THR A 77 -15.38 11.36 1.07
C THR A 77 -14.59 10.34 1.91
N ALA A 78 -13.25 10.39 1.79
CA ALA A 78 -12.28 9.60 2.53
C ALA A 78 -11.38 10.49 3.40
N THR A 79 -11.49 10.39 4.72
CA THR A 79 -10.82 11.33 5.63
C THR A 79 -9.37 10.91 5.93
N VAL A 80 -8.34 11.43 5.26
CA VAL A 80 -6.89 11.21 5.41
C VAL A 80 -6.21 12.15 6.42
N LYS A 81 -5.23 11.72 7.20
CA LYS A 81 -4.43 12.57 8.10
C LYS A 81 -2.99 12.54 7.65
N THR A 82 -2.43 13.69 7.32
CA THR A 82 -1.04 13.77 6.86
C THR A 82 -0.07 13.86 8.05
N MET A 83 1.24 13.76 7.82
CA MET A 83 2.22 13.75 8.92
C MET A 83 2.65 15.09 9.46
N PHE A 84 2.42 16.16 8.71
CA PHE A 84 2.84 17.52 9.08
C PHE A 84 1.65 18.47 9.22
N ALA A 85 0.42 17.97 9.01
CA ALA A 85 -0.82 18.72 9.13
C ALA A 85 -1.98 17.81 9.57
N GLY A 86 -3.16 18.40 9.76
CA GLY A 86 -4.35 17.73 10.28
C GLY A 86 -4.99 16.70 9.35
N THR A 87 -6.27 16.43 9.62
CA THR A 87 -7.15 15.59 8.79
C THR A 87 -7.60 16.33 7.53
N ASP A 88 -7.78 15.60 6.43
CA ASP A 88 -8.08 16.01 5.05
C ASP A 88 -9.12 15.03 4.50
N GLU A 89 -10.01 15.42 3.58
CA GLU A 89 -11.05 14.55 3.03
C GLU A 89 -10.91 14.40 1.51
N ILE A 90 -10.99 13.16 1.02
CA ILE A 90 -10.82 12.83 -0.40
C ILE A 90 -12.11 12.29 -0.97
N ALA A 91 -12.78 13.13 -1.77
CA ALA A 91 -13.91 12.69 -2.55
C ALA A 91 -13.49 11.74 -3.68
N TYR A 92 -14.31 10.74 -4.00
CA TYR A 92 -14.14 9.96 -5.23
C TYR A 92 -15.46 9.51 -5.86
N ASP A 93 -15.47 9.39 -7.19
CA ASP A 93 -16.61 8.85 -7.94
C ASP A 93 -16.46 7.37 -8.28
N TYR A 94 -15.21 6.93 -8.45
CA TYR A 94 -14.82 5.57 -8.79
C TYR A 94 -13.66 5.10 -7.93
N CYS A 95 -13.73 3.84 -7.49
CA CYS A 95 -12.66 3.16 -6.76
C CYS A 95 -12.23 1.94 -7.57
N ILE A 96 -10.93 1.84 -7.87
CA ILE A 96 -10.31 0.68 -8.54
C ILE A 96 -9.42 0.00 -7.53
N VAL A 97 -9.67 -1.29 -7.29
CA VAL A 97 -8.90 -2.10 -6.34
C VAL A 97 -7.82 -2.87 -7.10
N CYS A 98 -6.57 -2.55 -6.82
CA CYS A 98 -5.39 -3.19 -7.43
C CYS A 98 -4.49 -3.83 -6.35
N SER A 99 -5.08 -4.49 -5.34
CA SER A 99 -4.39 -5.01 -4.16
C SER A 99 -3.50 -6.23 -4.40
N GLY A 100 -3.32 -6.65 -5.66
CA GLY A 100 -2.52 -7.83 -6.01
C GLY A 100 -3.03 -9.13 -5.36
N CYS A 101 -2.13 -10.09 -5.21
CA CYS A 101 -2.39 -11.39 -4.60
C CYS A 101 -1.11 -11.96 -3.97
N ASN A 102 -1.27 -12.73 -2.90
CA ASN A 102 -0.19 -13.44 -2.22
C ASN A 102 -0.29 -14.94 -2.50
N PHE A 103 0.86 -15.60 -2.67
CA PHE A 103 0.92 -16.99 -3.18
C PHE A 103 1.52 -18.01 -2.19
N GLY A 104 1.73 -17.67 -0.92
CA GLY A 104 2.21 -18.63 0.08
C GLY A 104 1.12 -19.65 0.47
N PRO A 105 1.16 -20.90 0.00
CA PRO A 105 0.05 -21.84 0.22
C PRO A 105 -0.03 -22.35 1.67
N PHE A 106 1.04 -22.12 2.45
CA PHE A 106 1.19 -22.64 3.81
C PHE A 106 0.97 -21.58 4.90
N LYS A 107 0.57 -20.36 4.52
CA LYS A 107 0.44 -19.24 5.44
C LYS A 107 -0.91 -18.54 5.30
N PRO A 108 -1.54 -18.08 6.42
CA PRO A 108 -2.89 -17.53 6.38
C PRO A 108 -3.08 -16.31 5.47
N MET A 109 -2.04 -15.48 5.32
CA MET A 109 -2.09 -14.27 4.48
C MET A 109 -1.28 -14.42 3.18
N GLY A 110 -0.89 -15.66 2.85
CA GLY A 110 -0.06 -15.96 1.69
C GLY A 110 1.36 -15.41 1.77
N GLU A 111 1.80 -14.97 2.96
CA GLU A 111 3.10 -14.36 3.15
C GLU A 111 4.24 -15.38 3.06
N SER A 112 5.42 -14.88 2.69
CA SER A 112 6.65 -15.67 2.63
C SER A 112 7.85 -14.79 2.93
N LEU A 113 9.04 -15.36 3.09
CA LEU A 113 10.27 -14.58 3.17
C LEU A 113 10.46 -13.68 1.93
N TRP A 114 9.92 -14.09 0.77
CA TRP A 114 10.02 -13.36 -0.50
C TRP A 114 8.92 -12.29 -0.68
N PHE A 115 7.85 -12.40 0.10
CA PHE A 115 6.75 -11.45 0.16
C PHE A 115 6.35 -11.29 1.63
N PRO A 116 7.16 -10.59 2.44
CA PRO A 116 6.81 -10.24 3.80
C PRO A 116 5.54 -9.40 3.78
N THR A 117 4.74 -9.42 4.84
CA THR A 117 3.44 -8.75 4.77
C THR A 117 3.56 -7.22 4.93
N VAL A 118 2.93 -6.46 4.02
CA VAL A 118 2.70 -5.01 4.18
C VAL A 118 1.68 -4.68 5.27
N HIS A 119 0.82 -5.65 5.62
CA HIS A 119 -0.33 -5.42 6.49
C HIS A 119 0.09 -5.41 7.96
N GLU A 120 -0.17 -4.31 8.65
CA GLU A 120 0.32 -4.15 10.04
C GLU A 120 -0.22 -5.23 11.00
N GLN A 121 -1.48 -5.64 10.82
CA GLN A 121 -2.06 -6.71 11.64
C GLN A 121 -1.45 -8.07 11.30
N ALA A 122 -1.22 -8.34 10.02
CA ALA A 122 -0.59 -9.59 9.60
C ALA A 122 0.86 -9.68 10.08
N ARG A 123 1.56 -8.55 10.24
CA ARG A 123 2.92 -8.54 10.82
C ARG A 123 2.96 -9.12 12.23
N THR A 124 1.90 -8.99 13.03
CA THR A 124 1.86 -9.54 14.39
C THR A 124 1.84 -11.07 14.44
N VAL A 125 1.42 -11.71 13.35
CA VAL A 125 1.28 -13.17 13.24
C VAL A 125 2.20 -13.78 12.18
N SER A 126 2.96 -12.95 11.45
CA SER A 126 3.92 -13.39 10.44
C SER A 126 5.14 -14.04 11.10
N ASP A 127 5.74 -15.02 10.41
CA ASP A 127 7.04 -15.59 10.79
C ASP A 127 8.21 -14.59 10.65
N TRP A 128 8.03 -13.54 9.85
CA TRP A 128 9.06 -12.51 9.58
C TRP A 128 8.61 -11.11 10.02
N PRO A 129 8.22 -10.92 11.30
CA PRO A 129 7.65 -9.65 11.76
C PRO A 129 8.65 -8.49 11.72
N HIS A 130 9.95 -8.82 11.72
CA HIS A 130 11.07 -7.88 11.66
C HIS A 130 11.33 -7.34 10.25
N ILE A 131 10.77 -7.95 9.21
CA ILE A 131 10.88 -7.50 7.82
C ILE A 131 9.60 -6.75 7.46
N ASP A 132 9.76 -5.50 7.05
CA ASP A 132 8.64 -4.61 6.77
C ASP A 132 8.65 -4.25 5.28
N GLU A 133 7.82 -4.94 4.48
CA GLU A 133 7.79 -4.81 3.02
C GLU A 133 7.33 -3.42 2.53
N ARG A 134 6.95 -2.53 3.45
CA ARG A 134 6.57 -1.16 3.11
C ARG A 134 7.78 -0.28 2.77
N PHE A 135 8.99 -0.71 3.15
CA PHE A 135 10.26 0.01 3.05
C PHE A 135 11.33 -0.82 2.35
#